data_AF-A0A2E8GRP6-F1
#
_entry.id   AF-A0A2E8GRP6-F1
#
_cell.length_a   1.000
_cell.length_b   1.000
_cell.length_c   1.000
_cell.angle_alpha   90.00
_cell.angle_beta   90.00
_cell.angle_gamma   90.00
#
_symmetry.space_group_name_H-M   'P 1'
#
loop_
_entity.id
_entity.type
_entity.pdbx_description
1 polymer ?
#
loop_
_entity_poly.entity_id
_entity_poly.type
_entity_poly.pdbx_seq_one_letter_code
_entity_poly.pdbx_strand_id
1 'polypeptide(L)' 'MRKSQLPPDWLEPLSHARILQLTEGADAAWAHLEAFRRSQPNPEAAQVWVDRIAAALEHPDPEAELGGGA' A
#
# COMPACT_ATOMS: atom_id res chain seq x y z
N MET A 1 -17.17 9.69 -0.59
CA MET A 1 -16.11 9.34 -1.57
C MET A 1 -16.28 7.87 -1.91
N ARG A 2 -16.43 7.49 -3.18
CA ARG A 2 -16.47 6.06 -3.55
C ARG A 2 -15.15 5.47 -3.05
N LYS A 3 -15.21 4.46 -2.17
CA LYS A 3 -14.01 3.71 -1.75
C LYS A 3 -13.43 3.13 -3.02
N SER A 4 -12.39 3.75 -3.60
CA SER A 4 -11.68 3.16 -4.74
C SER A 4 -11.25 1.77 -4.29
N GLN A 5 -11.81 0.76 -4.94
CA GLN A 5 -11.53 -0.63 -4.60
C GLN A 5 -10.01 -0.83 -4.72
N LEU A 6 -9.44 -1.54 -3.75
CA LEU A 6 -8.02 -1.92 -3.82
C LEU A 6 -7.83 -2.82 -5.05
N PRO A 7 -6.66 -2.75 -5.70
CA PRO A 7 -6.36 -3.65 -6.80
C PRO A 7 -6.32 -5.09 -6.26
N PRO A 8 -6.69 -6.11 -7.04
CA PRO A 8 -6.85 -7.49 -6.54
C PRO A 8 -5.57 -8.09 -5.93
N ASP A 9 -4.42 -7.57 -6.32
CA ASP A 9 -3.06 -7.93 -5.88
C ASP A 9 -2.53 -7.04 -4.75
N TRP A 10 -3.36 -6.23 -4.10
CA TRP A 10 -2.96 -5.25 -3.06
C TRP A 10 -2.15 -5.83 -1.88
N LEU A 11 -2.28 -7.13 -1.61
CA LEU A 11 -1.52 -7.81 -0.55
C LEU A 11 -0.03 -7.84 -0.85
N GLU A 12 0.37 -7.93 -2.12
CA GLU A 12 1.78 -7.98 -2.52
C GLU A 12 2.54 -6.68 -2.18
N PRO A 13 2.12 -5.49 -2.64
CA PRO A 13 2.80 -4.24 -2.28
C PRO A 13 2.71 -3.94 -0.78
N LEU A 14 1.63 -4.35 -0.08
CA LEU A 14 1.56 -4.23 1.38
C LEU A 14 2.63 -5.09 2.06
N SER A 15 2.67 -6.39 1.74
CA SER A 15 3.61 -7.33 2.36
C SER A 15 5.05 -6.90 2.10
N HIS A 16 5.36 -6.46 0.88
CA HIS A 16 6.70 -6.04 0.51
C HIS A 16 7.10 -4.74 1.22
N ALA A 17 6.22 -3.74 1.23
CA ALA A 17 6.47 -2.49 1.95
C ALA A 17 6.64 -2.73 3.47
N ARG A 18 5.88 -3.67 4.06
CA ARG A 18 6.04 -4.04 5.47
C ARG A 18 7.39 -4.68 5.76
N ILE A 19 7.84 -5.61 4.90
CA ILE A 19 9.17 -6.21 5.04
C ILE A 19 10.25 -5.12 5.01
N LEU A 20 10.21 -4.24 4.00
CA LEU A 20 11.16 -3.14 3.86
C LEU A 20 11.13 -2.19 5.06
N GLN A 21 9.95 -1.85 5.59
CA GLN A 21 9.82 -1.01 6.78
C GLN A 21 10.53 -1.62 7.99
N LEU A 22 10.44 -2.95 8.16
CA LEU A 22 11.02 -3.68 9.29
C LEU A 22 12.53 -3.93 9.12
N THR A 23 13.02 -4.09 7.89
CA THR A 23 14.43 -4.43 7.61
C THR A 23 15.30 -3.23 7.29
N GLU A 24 14.75 -2.24 6.58
CA GLU A 24 15.49 -1.11 6.00
C GLU A 24 14.92 0.25 6.44
N GLY A 25 13.70 0.29 6.98
CA GLY A 25 13.05 1.48 7.51
C GLY A 25 11.98 2.08 6.60
N ALA A 26 11.33 3.13 7.09
CA ALA A 26 10.17 3.74 6.44
C ALA A 26 10.48 4.30 5.03
N ASP A 27 11.68 4.83 4.80
CA ASP A 27 12.08 5.37 3.50
C ASP A 27 12.13 4.29 2.41
N ALA A 28 12.60 3.08 2.75
CA ALA A 28 12.64 1.95 1.82
C ALA A 28 11.23 1.46 1.46
N ALA A 29 10.34 1.38 2.45
CA ALA A 29 8.94 1.07 2.24
C ALA A 29 8.26 2.10 1.32
N TRP A 30 8.52 3.40 1.55
CA TRP A 30 7.99 4.47 0.71
C TRP A 30 8.53 4.42 -0.72
N ALA A 31 9.83 4.18 -0.90
CA ALA A 31 10.45 4.05 -2.22
C ALA A 31 9.81 2.90 -3.03
N HIS A 32 9.51 1.77 -2.38
CA HIS A 32 8.81 0.66 -3.00
C HIS A 32 7.37 1.04 -3.42
N LEU A 33 6.60 1.68 -2.54
CA LEU A 33 5.23 2.10 -2.86
C LEU A 33 5.19 3.14 -3.99
N GLU A 34 6.14 4.07 -4.02
CA GLU A 34 6.27 5.06 -5.10
C GLU A 34 6.68 4.41 -6.43
N ALA A 35 7.55 3.40 -6.41
CA ALA A 35 7.88 2.61 -7.60
C ALA A 35 6.66 1.83 -8.11
N PHE A 36 5.89 1.20 -7.21
CA PHE A 36 4.63 0.55 -7.53
C PHE A 36 3.63 1.52 -8.15
N ARG A 37 3.49 2.74 -7.61
CA ARG A 37 2.61 3.78 -8.16
C ARG A 37 2.94 4.11 -9.61
N ARG A 38 4.23 4.32 -9.89
CA ARG A 38 4.72 4.73 -11.22
C ARG A 38 4.62 3.61 -12.25
N SER A 39 4.61 2.36 -11.83
CA SER A 39 4.44 1.22 -12.73
C SER A 39 2.98 0.97 -13.12
N GLN A 40 2.01 1.58 -12.42
CA GLN A 40 0.60 1.42 -12.75
C GLN A 40 0.21 2.12 -14.05
N PRO A 41 -0.76 1.57 -14.81
CA PRO A 41 -1.30 2.23 -16.01
C PRO A 41 -1.91 3.61 -15.74
N ASN A 42 -2.38 3.85 -14.51
CA ASN A 42 -2.87 5.13 -14.05
C ASN A 42 -2.25 5.49 -12.68
N PRO A 43 -1.11 6.20 -12.66
CA PRO A 43 -0.42 6.57 -11.42
C PRO A 43 -1.22 7.48 -10.48
N GLU A 44 -2.16 8.26 -11.01
CA GLU A 44 -3.03 9.14 -10.21
C GLU A 44 -4.08 8.33 -9.46
N ALA A 45 -4.69 7.35 -10.12
CA ALA A 45 -5.59 6.39 -9.47
C ALA A 45 -4.84 5.52 -8.46
N ALA A 46 -3.60 5.14 -8.77
CA ALA A 46 -2.74 4.34 -7.91
C ALA A 46 -2.29 5.07 -6.64
N GLN A 47 -2.21 6.40 -6.66
CA GLN A 47 -1.91 7.21 -5.47
C GLN A 47 -2.88 6.89 -4.33
N VAL A 48 -4.17 6.75 -4.63
CA VAL A 48 -5.19 6.44 -3.63
C VAL A 48 -4.94 5.07 -2.98
N TRP A 49 -4.39 4.11 -3.71
CA TRP A 49 -4.04 2.80 -3.15
C TRP A 49 -2.78 2.86 -2.30
N VAL A 50 -1.76 3.57 -2.78
CA VAL A 50 -0.50 3.80 -2.06
C VAL A 50 -0.74 4.52 -0.74
N ASP A 51 -1.58 5.56 -0.72
CA ASP A 51 -1.91 6.29 0.51
C ASP A 51 -2.61 5.37 1.52
N ARG A 52 -3.50 4.49 1.05
CA ARG A 52 -4.19 3.52 1.91
C ARG A 52 -3.24 2.46 2.46
N ILE A 53 -2.33 1.95 1.64
CA ILE A 53 -1.33 0.97 2.06
C ILE A 53 -0.37 1.61 3.07
N ALA A 54 0.11 2.83 2.79
CA ALA A 54 0.97 3.58 3.68
C ALA A 54 0.30 3.85 5.04
N ALA A 55 -0.97 4.27 5.04
CA ALA A 55 -1.75 4.43 6.27
C ALA A 55 -1.89 3.11 7.03
N ALA A 56 -2.20 2.01 6.33
CA ALA A 56 -2.35 0.70 6.96
C ALA A 56 -1.05 0.23 7.64
N LEU A 57 0.12 0.53 7.07
CA LEU A 57 1.43 0.16 7.65
C LEU A 57 1.70 0.79 9.02
N GLU A 58 0.99 1.85 9.41
CA GLU A 58 1.07 2.42 10.76
C GLU A 58 0.37 1.56 11.82
N HIS A 59 -0.44 0.58 11.40
CA HIS A 59 -1.20 -0.31 12.26
C HIS A 59 -0.49 -1.66 12.48
N PRO A 60 -0.72 -2.33 13.62
CA PRO A 60 -0.16 -3.65 13.88
C PRO A 60 -0.68 -4.74 12.93
N ASP A 61 -1.92 -4.58 12.44
CA ASP A 61 -2.57 -5.49 11.48
C ASP A 61 -3.08 -4.73 10.24
N PRO A 62 -2.20 -4.39 9.29
CA PRO A 62 -2.55 -3.67 8.07
C PRO A 62 -3.47 -4.46 7.13
N GLU A 63 -3.42 -5.80 7.18
CA GLU A 63 -4.28 -6.65 6.34
C GLU A 63 -5.73 -6.57 6.80
N ALA A 64 -5.97 -6.54 8.11
CA ALA A 64 -7.31 -6.33 8.67
C ALA A 64 -7.88 -4.95 8.31
N GLU A 65 -7.07 -3.88 8.38
CA GLU A 65 -7.51 -2.52 8.02
C GLU A 65 -7.93 -2.40 6.54
N LEU A 66 -7.22 -3.07 5.64
CA LEU A 66 -7.48 -3.00 4.20
C LEU A 66 -8.53 -4.03 3.74
N GLY A 67 -8.55 -5.22 4.36
CA GLY A 67 -9.47 -6.31 4.07
C GLY A 67 -10.84 -6.21 4.75
N GLY A 68 -10.95 -5.43 5.84
CA GLY A 68 -12.17 -5.26 6.65
C GLY A 68 -13.28 -4.41 6.04
N GLY A 69 -13.19 -4.07 4.74
CA GLY A 69 -14.23 -3.36 4.02
C GLY A 69 -15.38 -4.26 3.56
N ALA A 70 -16.10 -4.87 4.52
CA ALA A 70 -17.41 -5.48 4.32
C ALA A 70 -18.52 -4.58 4.89
#